data_AF-A0A1Y1IRN2-F1
#
_entry.id   AF-A0A1Y1IRN2-F1
#
_cell.length_a   1.000
_cell.length_b   1.000
_cell.length_c   1.000
_cell.angle_alpha   90.00
_cell.angle_beta   90.00
_cell.angle_gamma   90.00
#
_symmetry.space_group_name_H-M   'P 1'
#
loop_
_entity.id
_entity.type
_entity.pdbx_description
1 polymer ?
#
loop_
_entity_poly.entity_id
_entity_poly.type
_entity_poly.pdbx_seq_one_letter_code
_entity_poly.pdbx_strand_id
1 'polypeptide(L)'
;MAKKGAKKGGKKVRCQKAERSDTDGVMIVTCKHLFIYYYHVLLRHESLRDVFTFLVTRFEHRPPKFIIYDKACELARYCRARWPEFFARTMFLTDIFHGVTHKCSDEFKYHAL
;
A
#
# COMPACT_ATOMS: atom_id res chain seq x y z
N MET A 1 8.33 -23.37 -58.22
CA MET A 1 7.00 -22.93 -57.75
C MET A 1 6.42 -23.99 -56.82
N ALA A 2 6.25 -23.68 -55.54
CA ALA A 2 5.39 -24.46 -54.62
C ALA A 2 4.83 -23.48 -53.57
N LYS A 3 3.50 -23.43 -53.48
CA LYS A 3 2.74 -22.44 -52.70
C LYS A 3 2.47 -22.94 -51.27
N LYS A 4 2.60 -21.98 -50.34
CA LYS A 4 1.83 -21.73 -49.11
C LYS A 4 1.97 -22.68 -47.91
N GLY A 5 2.29 -22.04 -46.78
CA GLY A 5 1.89 -22.45 -45.43
C GLY A 5 2.00 -21.25 -44.49
N ALA A 6 1.06 -20.31 -44.56
CA ALA A 6 1.03 -19.13 -43.70
C ALA A 6 0.78 -19.55 -42.24
N LYS A 7 1.77 -19.39 -41.36
CA LYS A 7 1.59 -19.50 -39.91
C LYS A 7 0.75 -18.32 -39.43
N LYS A 8 -0.56 -18.53 -39.27
CA LYS A 8 -1.43 -17.59 -38.55
C LYS A 8 -1.00 -17.58 -37.09
N GLY A 9 -0.36 -16.49 -36.67
CA GLY A 9 -0.11 -16.19 -35.27
C GLY A 9 -1.43 -16.14 -34.51
N GLY A 10 -1.66 -17.12 -33.64
CA GLY A 10 -2.79 -17.11 -32.73
C GLY A 10 -2.64 -15.94 -31.77
N LYS A 11 -3.39 -14.86 -31.99
CA LYS A 11 -3.61 -13.83 -30.98
C LYS A 11 -4.24 -14.53 -29.78
N LYS A 12 -3.50 -14.66 -28.67
CA LYS A 12 -4.07 -15.02 -27.37
C LYS A 12 -5.12 -13.95 -27.06
N VAL A 13 -6.40 -14.32 -27.19
CA VAL A 13 -7.51 -13.48 -26.76
C VAL A 13 -7.36 -13.37 -25.24
N ARG A 14 -6.89 -12.21 -24.77
CA ARG A 14 -6.89 -11.88 -23.35
C ARG A 14 -8.34 -11.93 -22.90
N CYS A 15 -8.66 -12.86 -22.01
CA CYS A 15 -9.93 -12.89 -21.31
C CYS A 15 -10.12 -11.49 -20.71
N GLN A 16 -11.06 -10.72 -21.25
CA GLN A 16 -11.42 -9.43 -20.69
C GLN A 16 -12.08 -9.76 -19.36
N LYS A 17 -11.37 -9.49 -18.27
CA LYS A 17 -11.88 -9.65 -16.92
C LYS A 17 -13.18 -8.83 -16.86
N ALA A 18 -14.29 -9.48 -16.51
CA ALA A 18 -15.58 -8.81 -16.34
C ALA A 18 -15.38 -7.54 -15.49
N GLU A 19 -16.09 -6.46 -15.83
CA GLU A 19 -16.09 -5.23 -15.03
C GLU A 19 -16.38 -5.60 -13.58
N ARG A 20 -15.38 -5.47 -12.72
CA ARG A 20 -15.53 -5.74 -11.29
C ARG A 20 -16.31 -4.57 -10.71
N SER A 21 -17.52 -4.85 -10.23
CA SER A 21 -18.32 -3.91 -9.43
C SER A 21 -17.86 -3.84 -7.96
N ASP A 22 -16.85 -4.63 -7.59
CA ASP A 22 -16.33 -4.68 -6.23
C ASP A 22 -15.39 -3.49 -5.98
N THR A 23 -15.54 -2.84 -4.83
CA THR A 23 -14.59 -1.84 -4.34
C THR A 23 -13.22 -2.49 -4.16
N ASP A 24 -12.14 -1.79 -4.46
CA ASP A 24 -10.79 -2.34 -4.33
C ASP A 24 -10.36 -2.57 -2.86
N GLY A 25 -11.15 -2.06 -1.90
CA GLY A 25 -11.03 -2.38 -0.47
C GLY A 25 -11.71 -1.35 0.41
N VAL A 26 -11.62 -1.55 1.73
CA VAL A 26 -12.05 -0.56 2.73
C VAL A 26 -10.96 -0.41 3.77
N MET A 27 -10.55 0.84 4.02
CA MET A 27 -9.68 1.18 5.15
C MET A 27 -10.55 1.52 6.35
N ILE A 28 -10.35 0.85 7.47
CA ILE A 28 -11.09 1.08 8.72
C ILE A 28 -10.10 1.55 9.78
N VAL A 29 -10.49 2.57 10.53
CA VAL A 29 -9.68 3.11 11.64
C VAL A 29 -10.42 2.86 12.94
N THR A 30 -9.76 2.16 13.83
CA THR A 30 -10.31 1.76 15.13
C THR A 30 -9.43 2.18 16.28
N CYS A 31 -10.01 2.29 17.48
CA CYS A 31 -9.22 2.22 18.71
C CYS A 31 -8.88 0.78 19.07
N LYS A 32 -8.07 0.61 20.11
CA LYS A 32 -7.79 -0.67 20.76
C LYS A 32 -9.05 -1.40 21.26
N HIS A 33 -10.15 -0.69 21.52
CA HIS A 33 -11.43 -1.28 21.92
C HIS A 33 -12.33 -1.65 20.73
N LEU A 34 -11.84 -1.54 19.49
CA LEU A 34 -12.56 -1.83 18.24
C LEU A 34 -13.72 -0.87 17.91
N PHE A 35 -13.82 0.28 18.57
CA PHE A 35 -14.71 1.35 18.08
C PHE A 35 -14.16 1.95 16.79
N ILE A 36 -15.00 1.99 15.75
CA ILE A 36 -14.68 2.55 14.43
C ILE A 36 -14.84 4.06 14.48
N TYR A 37 -13.76 4.79 14.22
CA TYR A 37 -13.78 6.25 14.15
C TYR A 37 -13.91 6.79 12.73
N TYR A 38 -13.52 5.98 11.75
CA TYR A 38 -13.46 6.37 10.36
C TYR A 38 -13.41 5.14 9.47
N TYR A 39 -14.00 5.27 8.28
CA TYR A 39 -13.83 4.33 7.20
C TYR A 39 -13.61 5.09 5.89
N HIS A 40 -12.85 4.49 4.99
CA HIS A 40 -12.64 5.00 3.65
C HIS A 40 -12.81 3.88 2.64
N VAL A 41 -13.70 4.07 1.67
CA VAL A 41 -13.91 3.12 0.57
C VAL A 41 -12.83 3.37 -0.48
N LEU A 42 -12.01 2.36 -0.73
CA LEU A 42 -10.92 2.44 -1.68
C LEU A 42 -11.48 2.20 -3.09
N LEU A 43 -11.40 3.25 -3.92
CA LEU A 43 -11.77 3.19 -5.35
C LEU A 43 -10.64 2.63 -6.22
N ARG A 44 -9.47 2.42 -5.63
CA ARG A 44 -8.25 1.88 -6.23
C ARG A 44 -7.58 0.96 -5.21
N HIS A 45 -6.71 0.08 -5.67
CA HIS A 45 -5.86 -0.72 -4.79
C HIS A 45 -5.20 0.16 -3.72
N GLU A 46 -5.07 -0.39 -2.49
CA GLU A 46 -4.52 0.33 -1.33
C GLU A 46 -3.32 1.20 -1.68
N SER A 47 -3.46 2.50 -1.43
CA SER A 47 -2.47 3.49 -1.81
C SER A 47 -1.93 4.26 -0.61
N LEU A 48 -0.65 4.61 -0.67
CA LEU A 48 0.01 5.49 0.31
C LEU A 48 -0.70 6.85 0.43
N ARG A 49 -1.39 7.28 -0.65
CA ARG A 49 -2.15 8.52 -0.68
C ARG A 49 -3.34 8.46 0.26
N ASP A 50 -4.05 7.34 0.33
CA ASP A 50 -5.25 7.23 1.15
C ASP A 50 -4.88 7.27 2.63
N VAL A 51 -3.81 6.57 3.01
CA VAL A 51 -3.25 6.61 4.36
C VAL A 51 -2.71 8.00 4.70
N PHE A 52 -1.95 8.64 3.79
CA PHE A 52 -1.49 10.02 3.99
C PHE A 52 -2.66 10.99 4.21
N THR A 53 -3.68 10.91 3.35
CA THR A 53 -4.87 11.77 3.42
C THR A 53 -5.59 11.58 4.74
N PHE A 54 -5.74 10.34 5.20
CA PHE A 54 -6.30 10.05 6.51
C PHE A 54 -5.46 10.67 7.64
N LEU A 55 -4.14 10.50 7.62
CA LEU A 55 -3.26 11.04 8.66
C LEU A 55 -3.33 12.57 8.75
N VAL A 56 -3.38 13.28 7.63
CA VAL A 56 -3.41 14.76 7.64
C VAL A 56 -4.80 15.32 7.91
N THR A 57 -5.87 14.63 7.48
CA THR A 57 -7.24 15.10 7.71
C THR A 57 -7.73 14.81 9.13
N ARG A 58 -7.25 13.73 9.77
CA ARG A 58 -7.73 13.34 11.09
C ARG A 58 -6.93 13.94 12.25
N PHE A 59 -5.65 14.25 12.03
CA PHE A 59 -4.75 14.76 13.05
C PHE A 59 -4.33 16.21 12.72
N GLU A 60 -5.21 17.17 12.98
CA GLU A 60 -5.07 18.57 12.55
C GLU A 60 -3.74 19.24 12.97
N HIS A 61 -3.24 18.97 14.16
CA HIS A 61 -2.04 19.64 14.69
C HIS A 61 -0.77 18.80 14.62
N ARG A 62 -0.90 17.49 14.81
CA ARG A 62 0.27 16.61 14.89
C ARG A 62 -0.10 15.16 14.63
N PRO A 63 0.62 14.45 13.75
CA PRO A 63 0.42 13.02 13.57
C PRO A 63 0.84 12.24 14.81
N PRO A 64 0.41 10.97 14.93
CA PRO A 64 0.90 10.07 15.95
C PRO A 64 2.43 9.99 15.97
N LYS A 65 3.01 9.81 17.17
CA LYS A 65 4.45 9.62 17.34
C LYS A 65 4.94 8.32 16.70
N PHE A 66 4.10 7.27 16.74
CA PHE A 66 4.39 5.97 16.16
C PHE A 66 3.26 5.59 15.20
N ILE A 67 3.63 5.18 14.00
CA ILE A 67 2.74 4.63 12.99
C ILE A 67 3.29 3.26 12.61
N ILE A 68 2.54 2.20 12.91
CA ILE A 68 2.89 0.83 12.55
C ILE A 68 2.09 0.48 11.30
N TYR A 69 2.77 0.12 10.21
CA TYR A 69 2.15 -0.14 8.92
C TYR A 69 2.98 -1.15 8.11
N ASP A 70 2.33 -2.00 7.32
CA ASP A 70 2.97 -3.03 6.51
C ASP A 70 3.94 -2.43 5.47
N LYS A 71 3.54 -1.33 4.83
CA LYS A 71 4.36 -0.54 3.90
C LYS A 71 4.96 0.72 4.53
N ALA A 72 5.33 0.65 5.81
CA ALA A 72 5.80 1.83 6.54
C ALA A 72 7.03 2.50 5.91
N CYS A 73 7.92 1.74 5.26
CA CYS A 73 9.10 2.27 4.60
C CYS A 73 8.76 3.20 3.42
N GLU A 74 7.81 2.79 2.56
CA GLU A 74 7.31 3.60 1.45
C GLU A 74 6.44 4.75 1.96
N LEU A 75 5.61 4.48 2.96
CA LEU A 75 4.77 5.51 3.59
C LEU A 75 5.62 6.61 4.23
N ALA A 76 6.69 6.26 4.94
CA ALA A 76 7.60 7.23 5.55
C ALA A 76 8.22 8.15 4.50
N ARG A 77 8.69 7.57 3.38
CA ARG A 77 9.23 8.34 2.25
C ARG A 77 8.17 9.24 1.64
N TYR A 78 6.97 8.71 1.41
CA TYR A 78 5.84 9.45 0.85
C TYR A 78 5.44 10.64 1.72
N CYS A 79 5.23 10.40 3.02
CA CYS A 79 4.84 11.42 3.99
C CYS A 79 5.91 12.51 4.14
N ARG A 80 7.19 12.14 4.30
CA ARG A 80 8.30 13.09 4.46
C ARG A 80 8.57 13.90 3.20
N ALA A 81 8.38 13.33 2.01
CA ALA A 81 8.52 14.06 0.75
C ALA A 81 7.43 15.11 0.55
N ARG A 82 6.25 14.92 1.18
CA ARG A 82 5.07 15.74 0.93
C ARG A 82 4.82 16.78 2.02
N TRP A 83 5.16 16.46 3.27
CA TRP A 83 5.06 17.38 4.40
C TRP A 83 6.07 17.04 5.51
N PRO A 84 7.37 17.32 5.31
CA PRO A 84 8.42 16.88 6.23
C PRO A 84 8.25 17.43 7.65
N GLU A 85 7.79 18.68 7.82
CA GLU A 85 7.64 19.32 9.13
C GLU A 85 6.56 18.63 9.98
N PHE A 86 5.43 18.29 9.35
CA PHE A 86 4.31 17.63 10.04
C PHE A 86 4.72 16.25 10.57
N PHE A 87 5.48 15.48 9.76
CA PHE A 87 5.94 14.13 10.12
C PHE A 87 7.33 14.06 10.75
N ALA A 88 7.96 15.21 11.08
CA ALA A 88 9.34 15.26 11.56
C ALA A 88 9.57 14.46 12.86
N ARG A 89 8.54 14.34 13.71
CA ARG A 89 8.60 13.59 14.97
C ARG A 89 7.82 12.26 14.94
N THR A 90 7.49 11.78 13.74
CA THR A 90 6.79 10.51 13.54
C THR A 90 7.78 9.42 13.17
N MET A 91 7.76 8.33 13.94
CA MET A 91 8.43 7.08 13.63
C MET A 91 7.47 6.15 12.90
N PHE A 92 7.93 5.68 11.74
CA PHE A 92 7.24 4.69 10.92
C PHE A 92 7.89 3.34 11.19
N LEU A 93 7.06 2.38 11.60
CA LEU A 93 7.49 1.05 12.02
C LEU A 93 6.76 0.01 11.19
N THR A 94 7.42 -1.10 10.90
CA THR A 94 6.82 -2.28 10.28
C THR A 94 6.85 -3.41 11.31
N ASP A 95 5.87 -4.30 11.29
CA ASP A 95 5.91 -5.49 12.13
C ASP A 95 6.98 -6.49 11.66
N ILE A 96 7.35 -7.43 12.53
CA ILE A 96 8.41 -8.41 12.25
C ILE A 96 8.02 -9.32 11.07
N PHE A 97 6.75 -9.69 10.95
CA PHE A 97 6.28 -10.59 9.89
C PHE A 97 6.40 -9.97 8.49
N HIS A 98 6.19 -8.67 8.38
CA HIS A 98 6.41 -7.92 7.15
C HIS A 98 7.90 -7.61 6.96
N GLY A 99 8.64 -7.36 8.05
CA GLY A 99 10.08 -7.10 8.04
C GLY A 99 10.90 -8.21 7.36
N VAL A 100 10.63 -9.48 7.68
CA VAL A 100 11.37 -10.62 7.09
C VAL A 100 11.30 -10.71 5.57
N THR A 101 10.32 -10.07 4.93
CA THR A 101 10.16 -10.07 3.46
C THR A 101 10.69 -8.80 2.80
N HIS A 102 11.14 -7.81 3.57
CA HIS A 102 11.44 -6.48 3.08
C HIS A 102 12.94 -6.16 3.12
N LYS A 103 13.54 -5.87 1.96
CA LYS A 103 15.00 -5.66 1.81
C LYS A 103 15.61 -4.56 2.70
N CYS A 104 14.79 -3.62 3.16
CA CYS A 104 15.24 -2.54 4.04
C CYS A 104 15.04 -2.82 5.54
N SER A 105 14.48 -3.97 5.91
CA SER A 105 14.40 -4.41 7.30
C SER A 105 15.68 -5.13 7.70
N ASP A 106 16.04 -5.04 8.98
CA ASP A 106 17.19 -5.76 9.51
C ASP A 106 16.90 -7.26 9.61
N GLU A 107 15.67 -7.64 9.91
CA GLU A 107 15.20 -9.03 9.94
C GLU A 107 15.41 -9.75 8.60
N PHE A 108 15.17 -9.06 7.46
CA PHE A 108 15.47 -9.62 6.13
C PHE A 108 16.96 -9.99 5.97
N LYS A 109 17.88 -9.24 6.59
CA LYS A 109 19.33 -9.48 6.47
C LYS A 109 19.78 -10.72 7.23
N TYR A 110 19.15 -11.01 8.37
CA TYR A 110 19.56 -12.13 9.24
C TYR A 110 18.91 -13.46 8.88
N HIS A 111 17.82 -13.46 8.09
CA HIS A 111 17.16 -14.69 7.61
C HIS A 111 17.63 -15.16 6.22
N ALA A 112 18.57 -14.45 5.58
CA ALA A 112 19.14 -14.81 4.29
C ALA A 112 20.49 -15.57 4.39
N LEU A 113 20.90 -15.96 5.60
CA LEU A 113 22.03 -16.85 5.89
C LEU A 113 21.54 -18.25 6.21
#